data_AF-A0A3N0J0H4-F1
#
_entry.id   AF-A0A3N0J0H4-F1
#
_cell.length_a   1.000
_cell.length_b   1.000
_cell.length_c   1.000
_cell.angle_alpha   90.00
_cell.angle_beta   90.00
_cell.angle_gamma   90.00
#
_symmetry.space_group_name_H-M   'P 1'
#
loop_
_entity.id
_entity.type
_entity.pdbx_description
1 polymer ?
#
loop_
_entity_poly.entity_id
_entity_poly.type
_entity_poly.pdbx_seq_one_letter_code
_entity_poly.pdbx_strand_id
1 'polypeptide(L)' 'AAAAGATPAGTPAAPPKPSAPKPQTYTKDKDDPFANVGRNDPCPCGSGLKYKKCHGRDQ' A
#
# COMPACT_ATOMS: atom_id res chain seq x y z
N ALA A 1 -17.76 -57.99 -5.31
CA ALA A 1 -16.28 -58.01 -5.39
C ALA A 1 -15.78 -56.61 -5.75
N ALA A 2 -14.53 -56.27 -5.44
CA ALA A 2 -13.84 -55.08 -5.97
C ALA A 2 -13.33 -55.37 -7.41
N ALA A 3 -12.82 -54.44 -8.24
CA ALA A 3 -12.40 -53.03 -8.07
C ALA A 3 -12.77 -52.22 -9.37
N ALA A 4 -12.43 -50.93 -9.62
CA ALA A 4 -11.57 -49.95 -8.95
C ALA A 4 -12.28 -48.57 -8.77
N GLY A 5 -11.85 -47.35 -9.13
CA GLY A 5 -10.80 -46.80 -10.03
C GLY A 5 -11.45 -46.09 -11.24
N ALA A 6 -11.44 -44.77 -11.47
CA ALA A 6 -10.63 -43.61 -11.04
C ALA A 6 -9.22 -43.52 -11.68
N THR A 7 -8.79 -42.41 -12.32
CA THR A 7 -9.45 -41.11 -12.67
C THR A 7 -8.66 -40.44 -13.83
N PRO A 8 -9.23 -39.50 -14.61
CA PRO A 8 -8.53 -38.86 -15.73
C PRO A 8 -7.71 -37.63 -15.31
N ALA A 9 -6.44 -37.55 -15.73
CA ALA A 9 -5.62 -36.34 -15.65
C ALA A 9 -4.50 -36.36 -16.72
N GLY A 10 -4.30 -35.24 -17.43
CA GLY A 10 -3.32 -35.16 -18.53
C GLY A 10 -3.32 -33.84 -19.29
N THR A 11 -3.53 -32.71 -18.60
CA THR A 11 -3.46 -31.38 -19.24
C THR A 11 -2.00 -30.92 -19.35
N PRO A 12 -1.56 -30.33 -20.49
CA PRO A 12 -0.16 -29.97 -20.70
C PRO A 12 0.30 -28.82 -19.78
N ALA A 13 1.57 -28.85 -19.38
CA ALA A 13 2.17 -27.85 -18.51
C ALA A 13 2.24 -26.48 -19.20
N ALA A 14 1.55 -25.48 -18.65
CA ALA A 14 1.72 -24.09 -19.04
C ALA A 14 3.05 -23.53 -18.49
N PRO A 15 3.77 -22.68 -19.23
CA PRO A 15 5.00 -22.07 -18.73
C PRO A 15 4.71 -21.09 -17.58
N PRO A 16 5.60 -20.98 -16.57
CA PRO A 16 5.44 -20.03 -15.48
C PRO A 16 5.50 -18.59 -16.03
N LYS A 17 4.45 -17.81 -15.74
CA LYS A 17 4.38 -16.39 -16.08
C LYS A 17 5.38 -15.60 -15.20
N PRO A 18 6.02 -14.54 -15.71
CA PRO A 18 7.10 -13.87 -15.01
C PRO A 18 6.66 -13.27 -13.67
N SER A 19 7.54 -13.36 -12.68
CA SER A 19 7.30 -12.88 -11.32
C SER A 19 6.96 -11.39 -11.28
N ALA A 20 5.93 -11.03 -10.51
CA ALA A 20 5.49 -9.64 -10.38
C ALA A 20 6.60 -8.73 -9.80
N PRO A 21 6.73 -7.48 -10.27
CA PRO A 21 7.61 -6.52 -9.63
C PRO A 21 7.12 -6.25 -8.20
N LYS A 22 8.07 -6.23 -7.26
CA LYS A 22 7.80 -5.85 -5.87
C LYS A 22 7.25 -4.41 -5.85
N PRO A 23 6.21 -4.10 -5.05
CA PRO A 23 5.70 -2.74 -4.96
C PRO A 23 6.82 -1.83 -4.47
N GLN A 24 7.20 -0.84 -5.29
CA GLN A 24 8.17 0.16 -4.89
C GLN A 24 7.54 1.00 -3.78
N THR A 25 7.90 0.73 -2.54
CA THR A 25 7.47 1.52 -1.38
C THR A 25 8.09 2.90 -1.50
N TYR A 26 7.35 3.83 -2.11
CA TYR A 26 7.75 5.22 -2.25
C TYR A 26 8.03 5.77 -0.85
N THR A 27 9.32 5.93 -0.54
CA THR A 27 9.78 6.57 0.69
C THR A 27 9.47 8.05 0.55
N LYS A 28 8.20 8.40 0.79
CA LYS A 28 7.69 9.76 0.62
C LYS A 28 8.52 10.70 1.46
N ASP A 29 9.32 11.51 0.76
CA ASP A 29 9.65 12.88 1.08
C ASP A 29 9.80 13.12 2.58
N LYS A 30 10.86 12.53 3.15
CA LYS A 30 11.23 12.62 4.58
C LYS A 30 11.51 14.05 5.09
N ASP A 31 11.42 15.02 4.18
CA ASP A 31 11.64 16.45 4.36
C ASP A 31 10.34 17.27 4.24
N ASP A 32 9.17 16.66 3.97
CA ASP A 32 7.87 17.37 4.02
C ASP A 32 7.61 17.85 5.47
N PRO A 33 7.72 19.15 5.79
CA PRO A 33 7.61 19.64 7.18
C PRO A 33 6.16 19.57 7.69
N PHE A 34 5.21 19.22 6.83
CA PHE A 34 3.80 19.01 7.15
C PHE A 34 3.43 17.53 7.30
N ALA A 35 4.21 16.58 6.75
CA ALA A 35 3.83 15.17 6.70
C ALA A 35 3.83 14.45 8.08
N ASN A 36 4.54 15.01 9.06
CA ASN A 36 4.61 14.48 10.42
C ASN A 36 3.85 15.35 11.44
N VAL A 37 3.10 16.37 10.99
CA VAL A 37 2.39 17.30 11.88
C VAL A 37 1.01 16.74 12.23
N GLY A 38 0.81 16.41 13.51
CA GLY A 38 -0.49 15.95 13.99
C GLY A 38 -1.58 17.02 13.83
N ARG A 39 -2.80 16.64 13.42
CA ARG A 39 -3.94 17.57 13.20
C ARG A 39 -4.18 18.59 14.33
N ASN A 40 -3.82 18.29 15.59
CA ASN A 40 -4.01 19.18 16.75
C ASN A 40 -2.84 20.12 17.07
N ASP A 41 -1.67 19.90 16.46
CA ASP A 41 -0.43 20.64 16.67
C ASP A 41 -0.50 22.05 16.02
N PRO A 42 0.28 23.08 16.44
CA PRO A 42 0.44 24.31 15.67
C PRO A 42 0.86 24.05 14.20
N CYS A 43 0.35 24.85 13.27
CA CYS A 43 0.82 24.80 11.88
C CYS A 43 2.26 25.34 11.79
N PRO A 44 3.22 24.59 11.20
CA PRO A 44 4.59 25.09 11.00
C PRO A 44 4.65 26.24 9.98
N CYS A 45 3.53 26.52 9.30
CA CYS A 45 3.33 27.72 8.48
C CYS A 45 3.25 29.04 9.27
N GLY A 46 3.44 29.04 10.59
CA GLY A 46 3.51 30.25 11.41
C GLY A 46 2.19 30.98 11.68
N SER A 47 1.05 30.46 11.20
CA SER A 47 -0.26 31.14 11.28
C SER A 47 -0.90 31.21 12.67
N GLY A 48 -0.26 30.65 13.71
CA GLY A 48 -0.82 30.51 15.06
C GLY A 48 -2.02 29.54 15.18
N LEU A 49 -2.53 29.05 14.06
CA LEU A 49 -3.64 28.10 13.99
C LEU A 49 -3.14 26.66 14.12
N LYS A 50 -3.97 25.79 14.71
CA LYS A 50 -3.73 24.33 14.71
C LYS A 50 -3.76 23.80 13.28
N TYR A 51 -2.96 22.77 12.96
CA TYR A 51 -2.82 22.22 11.61
C TYR A 51 -4.18 21.91 10.96
N LYS A 52 -5.11 21.27 11.70
CA LYS A 52 -6.48 20.98 11.26
C LYS A 52 -7.40 22.19 10.98
N LYS A 53 -6.93 23.40 11.27
CA LYS A 53 -7.62 24.68 11.00
C LYS A 53 -6.87 25.54 9.98
N CYS A 54 -5.74 25.06 9.48
CA CYS A 54 -4.92 25.69 8.45
C CYS A 54 -4.65 24.66 7.32
N HIS A 55 -3.39 24.40 6.96
CA HIS A 55 -2.99 23.51 5.86
C HIS A 55 -3.47 22.05 5.99
N GLY A 56 -3.82 21.58 7.19
CA GLY A 56 -4.40 20.25 7.44
C GLY A 56 -5.92 20.25 7.64
N ARG A 57 -6.66 21.27 7.16
CA ARG A 57 -8.13 21.30 7.19
C ARG A 57 -8.72 20.07 6.48
N ASP A 58 -8.22 19.82 5.30
CA ASP A 58 -8.75 18.85 4.32
C ASP A 58 -7.99 17.50 4.33
N GLN A 59 -7.12 17.28 5.33
CA GLN A 59 -6.42 16.00 5.62
C GLN A 59 -7.03 15.25 6.81
#